data_AF-A0A0H5C294-F1
#
_entry.id   AF-A0A0H5C294-F1
#
_cell.length_a   1.000
_cell.length_b   1.000
_cell.length_c   1.000
_cell.angle_alpha   90.00
_cell.angle_beta   90.00
_cell.angle_gamma   90.00
#
_symmetry.space_group_name_H-M   'P 1'
#
loop_
_entity.id
_entity.type
_entity.pdbx_description
1 polymer ?
#
loop_
_entity_poly.entity_id
_entity_poly.type
_entity_poly.pdbx_seq_one_letter_code
_entity_poly.pdbx_strand_id
1 'polypeptide(L)'
;MKERCILTHELQREIKDIKKFLELTRRADVKSASIKVNKKINAAGKVSKQTKFKVRGSRHLYTLIVADEDKAKKLQQALPSTLEVTQI
;
A
#
# COMPACT_ATOMS: atom_id res chain seq x y z
N MET A 1 6.18 -23.33 -11.52
CA MET A 1 5.10 -23.26 -10.51
C MET A 1 4.77 -21.80 -10.22
N LYS A 2 3.79 -21.22 -10.94
CA LYS A 2 3.19 -19.94 -10.57
C LYS A 2 1.92 -20.29 -9.83
N GLU A 3 1.94 -20.21 -8.50
CA GLU A 3 0.70 -20.32 -7.72
C GLU A 3 -0.26 -19.23 -8.23
N ARG A 4 -1.27 -19.72 -8.94
CA ARG A 4 -2.44 -18.97 -9.35
C ARG A 4 -3.16 -18.51 -8.09
N CYS A 5 -2.85 -17.33 -7.58
CA CYS A 5 -3.79 -16.61 -6.72
C CYS A 5 -4.60 -15.64 -7.57
N ILE A 6 -5.38 -16.21 -8.51
CA ILE A 6 -6.51 -15.52 -9.14
C ILE A 6 -7.66 -15.58 -8.12
N LEU A 7 -7.55 -14.82 -7.03
CA LEU A 7 -8.74 -14.48 -6.23
C LEU A 7 -9.30 -13.18 -6.79
N THR A 8 -10.05 -13.40 -7.86
CA THR A 8 -11.09 -12.56 -8.44
C THR A 8 -12.08 -12.10 -7.36
N HIS A 9 -12.63 -10.90 -7.57
CA HIS A 9 -13.50 -10.10 -6.69
C HIS A 9 -12.81 -9.42 -5.49
N GLU A 10 -12.14 -8.32 -5.84
CA GLU A 10 -11.44 -7.37 -4.98
C GLU A 10 -12.38 -6.66 -4.00
N LEU A 11 -12.57 -7.23 -2.81
CA LEU A 11 -13.02 -6.45 -1.67
C LEU A 11 -11.87 -5.53 -1.22
N GLN A 12 -11.83 -4.33 -1.80
CA GLN A 12 -10.88 -3.28 -1.45
C GLN A 12 -11.26 -2.67 -0.11
N ARG A 13 -10.28 -2.51 0.78
CA ARG A 13 -10.47 -1.85 2.08
C ARG A 13 -9.50 -0.69 2.20
N GLU A 14 -10.05 0.51 2.31
CA GLU A 14 -9.25 1.68 2.65
C GLU A 14 -8.96 1.69 4.15
N ILE A 15 -7.71 2.00 4.49
CA ILE A 15 -7.25 2.19 5.86
C ILE A 15 -6.81 3.63 6.00
N LYS A 16 -7.33 4.29 7.04
CA LYS A 16 -6.98 5.68 7.38
C LYS A 16 -5.89 5.75 8.46
N ASP A 17 -5.88 4.77 9.37
CA ASP A 17 -4.96 4.73 10.50
C ASP A 17 -3.62 4.07 10.19
N ILE A 18 -2.53 4.77 10.50
CA ILE A 18 -1.16 4.28 10.31
C ILE A 18 -0.84 3.09 11.21
N LYS A 19 -1.30 3.11 12.48
CA LYS A 19 -1.04 2.03 13.45
C LYS A 19 -1.59 0.70 12.95
N LYS A 20 -2.86 0.71 12.52
CA LYS A 20 -3.54 -0.45 11.94
C LYS A 20 -2.84 -0.96 10.68
N PHE A 21 -2.31 -0.06 9.86
CA PHE A 21 -1.53 -0.44 8.68
C PHE A 21 -0.27 -1.22 9.06
N LEU A 22 0.50 -0.75 10.05
CA LEU A 22 1.71 -1.43 10.50
C LEU A 22 1.44 -2.78 11.18
N GLU A 23 0.29 -2.93 11.84
CA GLU A 23 -0.14 -4.24 12.38
C GLU A 23 -0.44 -5.23 11.26
N LEU A 24 -1.07 -4.78 10.17
CA LEU A 24 -1.39 -5.64 9.04
C LEU A 24 -0.14 -6.11 8.28
N THR A 25 0.87 -5.26 8.14
CA THR A 25 2.11 -5.65 7.44
C THR A 25 2.92 -6.70 8.20
N ARG A 26 2.70 -6.85 9.51
CA ARG A 26 3.38 -7.87 10.33
C ARG A 26 2.64 -9.21 10.38
N ARG A 27 1.41 -9.30 9.86
CA ARG A 27 0.67 -10.56 9.88
C ARG A 27 1.27 -11.57 8.89
N ALA A 28 1.26 -12.84 9.26
CA ALA A 28 1.83 -13.92 8.46
C ALA A 28 1.10 -14.18 7.12
N ASP A 29 -0.13 -13.70 6.95
CA ASP A 29 -0.91 -13.85 5.72
C ASP A 29 -0.52 -12.85 4.63
N VAL A 30 0.22 -11.80 5.00
CA VAL A 30 0.69 -10.79 4.06
C VAL A 30 2.07 -11.18 3.55
N LYS A 31 2.19 -11.33 2.23
CA LYS A 31 3.45 -11.69 1.56
C LYS A 31 3.99 -10.59 0.64
N SER A 32 3.08 -9.81 0.06
CA SER A 32 3.42 -8.80 -0.93
C SER A 32 2.78 -7.45 -0.63
N ALA A 33 3.56 -6.40 -0.89
CA ALA A 33 3.13 -5.03 -0.85
C ALA A 33 3.49 -4.34 -2.17
N SER A 34 2.62 -3.45 -2.63
CA SER A 34 2.87 -2.60 -3.78
C SER A 34 2.79 -1.14 -3.38
N ILE A 35 3.83 -0.37 -3.70
CA ILE A 35 3.87 1.07 -3.47
C ILE A 35 3.59 1.72 -4.82
N LYS A 36 2.48 2.46 -4.91
CA LYS A 36 2.12 3.19 -6.12
C LYS A 36 2.21 4.69 -5.91
N VAL A 37 3.08 5.37 -6.66
CA VAL A 37 3.18 6.83 -6.61
C VAL A 37 2.32 7.43 -7.72
N ASN A 38 1.36 8.28 -7.35
CA ASN A 38 0.49 8.98 -8.30
C ASN A 38 0.79 10.48 -8.25
N LYS A 39 0.73 11.13 -9.40
CA LYS A 39 0.71 12.59 -9.50
C LYS A 39 -0.74 13.02 -9.66
N LYS A 40 -1.28 13.80 -8.72
CA LYS A 40 -2.62 14.39 -8.82
C LYS A 40 -2.51 15.88 -9.10
N ILE A 41 -3.29 16.35 -10.06
CA ILE A 41 -3.39 17.77 -10.41
C ILE A 41 -4.68 18.27 -9.77
N ASN A 42 -4.60 19.28 -8.92
CA ASN A 42 -5.77 19.92 -8.34
C ASN A 42 -6.37 20.92 -9.36
N ALA A 43 -7.62 21.33 -9.15
CA ALA A 43 -8.32 22.28 -10.04
C ALA A 43 -7.56 23.61 -10.26
N ALA A 44 -6.70 24.01 -9.31
CA ALA A 44 -5.83 25.18 -9.40
C ALA A 44 -4.49 24.92 -10.14
N GLY A 45 -4.34 23.79 -10.86
CA GLY A 45 -3.12 23.44 -11.60
C GLY A 45 -1.95 22.95 -10.72
N LYS A 46 -2.09 22.97 -9.39
CA LYS A 46 -1.04 22.51 -8.47
C LYS A 46 -0.90 20.98 -8.52
N VAL A 47 0.30 20.51 -8.81
CA VAL A 47 0.65 19.08 -8.81
C VAL A 47 1.02 18.64 -7.39
N SER A 48 0.27 17.67 -6.85
CA SER A 48 0.57 17.00 -5.59
C SER A 48 0.98 15.55 -5.85
N LYS A 49 2.00 15.06 -5.15
CA LYS A 49 2.35 13.63 -5.19
C LYS A 49 1.54 12.90 -4.12
N GLN A 50 0.95 11.77 -4.49
CA GLN A 50 0.16 10.93 -3.60
C GLN A 50 0.66 9.50 -3.69
N THR A 51 1.17 8.99 -2.59
CA THR A 51 1.66 7.61 -2.47
C THR A 51 0.57 6.72 -1.92
N LYS A 52 0.33 5.59 -2.58
CA LYS A 52 -0.62 4.56 -2.13
C LYS A 52 0.16 3.31 -1.75
N PHE A 53 0.08 2.94 -0.48
CA PHE A 53 0.61 1.67 0.00
C PHE A 53 -0.50 0.63 -0.11
N LYS A 54 -0.30 -0.33 -1.02
CA LYS A 54 -1.23 -1.43 -1.25
C LYS A 54 -0.63 -2.68 -0.64
N VAL A 55 -1.34 -3.33 0.27
CA VAL A 55 -0.87 -4.55 0.93
C VAL A 55 -1.85 -5.67 0.58
N ARG A 56 -1.33 -6.78 0.06
CA ARG A 56 -2.15 -7.94 -0.29
C ARG A 56 -2.27 -8.85 0.94
N GLY A 57 -3.46 -8.91 1.52
CA GLY A 57 -3.83 -9.98 2.45
C GLY A 57 -4.50 -11.13 1.70
N SER A 58 -4.85 -12.20 2.43
CA SER A 58 -5.51 -13.38 1.83
C SER A 58 -6.87 -13.04 1.19
N ARG A 59 -7.65 -12.17 1.85
CA ARG A 59 -9.03 -11.84 1.43
C ARG A 59 -9.20 -10.44 0.83
N HIS A 60 -8.42 -9.46 1.30
CA HIS A 60 -8.61 -8.05 0.95
C HIS A 60 -7.32 -7.42 0.44
N LEU A 61 -7.48 -6.44 -0.46
CA LEU A 61 -6.42 -5.48 -0.76
C LEU A 61 -6.60 -4.29 0.18
N TYR A 62 -5.61 -4.08 1.04
CA TYR A 62 -5.59 -2.96 1.96
C TYR A 62 -4.86 -1.79 1.34
N THR A 63 -5.46 -0.61 1.35
CA THR A 63 -4.83 0.59 0.78
C THR A 63 -4.74 1.70 1.80
N LEU A 64 -3.52 2.18 2.06
CA LEU A 64 -3.27 3.42 2.81
C LEU A 64 -2.83 4.50 1.81
N ILE A 65 -3.47 5.67 1.88
CA ILE A 65 -3.18 6.81 1.01
C ILE A 65 -2.43 7.86 1.83
N VAL A 66 -1.27 8.30 1.34
CA VAL A 66 -0.43 9.30 1.99
C VAL A 66 -0.12 10.42 0.98
N ALA A 67 -0.42 11.66 1.34
CA ALA A 67 -0.13 12.83 0.52
C ALA A 67 1.29 13.40 0.78
N ASP A 68 1.81 13.24 2.00
CA ASP A 68 3.12 13.76 2.38
C ASP A 68 4.25 12.81 1.97
N GLU A 69 5.21 13.30 1.19
CA GLU A 69 6.35 12.50 0.70
C GLU A 69 7.27 12.04 1.84
N ASP A 70 7.53 12.88 2.83
CA ASP A 70 8.44 12.55 3.94
C ASP A 70 7.86 11.47 4.86
N LYS A 71 6.55 11.52 5.11
CA LYS A 71 5.86 10.46 5.86
C LYS A 71 5.86 9.16 5.07
N ALA A 72 5.68 9.23 3.75
CA ALA A 72 5.76 8.06 2.89
C ALA A 72 7.15 7.40 2.94
N LYS A 73 8.25 8.18 2.89
CA LYS A 73 9.61 7.63 3.01
C LYS A 73 9.84 6.93 4.35
N LYS A 74 9.39 7.54 5.46
CA LYS A 74 9.46 6.91 6.79
C LYS A 74 8.65 5.62 6.86
N LEU A 75 7.47 5.59 6.25
CA LEU A 75 6.63 4.38 6.19
C LEU A 75 7.27 3.28 5.35
N GLN A 76 7.94 3.62 4.25
CA GLN A 76 8.68 2.64 3.45
C GLN A 76 9.78 1.96 4.25
N GLN A 77 10.50 2.71 5.09
CA GLN A 77 11.53 2.17 5.98
C GLN A 77 10.95 1.35 7.14
N ALA A 78 9.74 1.66 7.59
CA ALA A 78 9.06 0.95 8.67
C ALA A 78 8.42 -0.38 8.22
N LEU A 79 8.41 -0.68 6.92
CA LEU A 79 7.95 -1.97 6.43
C LEU A 79 8.95 -3.07 6.82
N PRO A 80 8.48 -4.24 7.25
CA PRO A 80 9.37 -5.36 7.51
C PRO A 80 10.03 -5.81 6.19
N SER A 81 11.36 -5.97 6.20
CA SER A 81 12.16 -6.39 5.05
C SER A 81 11.87 -7.80 4.56
N THR A 82 11.10 -8.58 5.33
CA THR A 82 10.61 -9.91 4.96
C THR A 82 9.49 -9.87 3.91
N LEU A 83 8.90 -8.71 3.64
CA LEU A 83 7.85 -8.55 2.63
C LEU A 83 8.45 -8.24 1.26
N GLU A 84 7.87 -8.85 0.23
CA GLU A 84 8.19 -8.50 -1.15
C GLU A 84 7.51 -7.17 -1.51
N VAL A 85 8.33 -6.13 -1.69
CA VAL A 85 7.86 -4.79 -2.05
C VAL A 85 8.05 -4.55 -3.54
N THR A 86 6.95 -4.35 -4.26
CA THR A 86 6.95 -3.94 -5.67
C THR A 86 6.65 -2.45 -5.80
N GLN A 87 7.46 -1.70 -6.53
CA GLN A 87 7.19 -0.30 -6.83
C GLN A 87 6.49 -0.18 -8.19
N ILE A 88 5.39 0.59 -8.26
CA ILE A 88 4.52 0.77 -9.44
C ILE A 88 4.35 2.26 -9.74
#